data_AF-A0A6P7XQJ7-F1
#
_entry.id   AF-A0A6P7XQJ7-F1
#
_cell.length_a   1.000
_cell.length_b   1.000
_cell.length_c   1.000
_cell.angle_alpha   90.00
_cell.angle_beta   90.00
_cell.angle_gamma   90.00
#
_symmetry.space_group_name_H-M   'P 1'
#
loop_
_entity.id
_entity.type
_entity.pdbx_description
1 polymer ?
#
loop_
_entity_poly.entity_id
_entity_poly.type
_entity_poly.pdbx_seq_one_letter_code
_entity_poly.pdbx_strand_id
1 'polypeptide(L)'
;MGKVMATLTENLQPLEDVSKDIIQILSTLETHTSLEKTLAKEEQVLDLLLETEATASTIIKAFLALERNVAEKLIEAEGKKHNSLAKLCQIEQELKPIAAENARAETELQFLLKELEELKVMEEEMEQLQKEVDEDTTTAIPSAVYLAQLYHKVTKIQWDYDCDPTLIRGVHYNGDVAQPINIDSTQHSKTFVCDYLWSLVSTDW
;
A
#
# COMPACT_ATOMS: atom_id res chain seq x y z
N MET A 1 4.66 11.25 -58.17
CA MET A 1 3.73 11.19 -59.33
C MET A 1 4.11 12.16 -60.46
N GLY A 2 4.32 13.46 -60.21
CA GLY A 2 4.64 14.43 -61.29
C GLY A 2 5.90 14.12 -62.13
N LYS A 3 6.93 13.53 -61.52
CA LYS A 3 8.19 13.19 -62.21
C LYS A 3 8.07 12.00 -63.18
N VAL A 4 7.17 11.05 -62.91
CA VAL A 4 6.93 9.85 -63.74
C VAL A 4 6.03 10.18 -64.94
N MET A 5 5.03 11.04 -64.72
CA MET A 5 4.17 11.56 -65.79
C MET A 5 4.98 12.37 -66.80
N ALA A 6 5.87 13.27 -66.34
CA ALA A 6 6.72 14.07 -67.22
C ALA A 6 7.65 13.21 -68.10
N THR A 7 8.26 12.17 -67.54
CA THR A 7 9.10 11.23 -68.31
C THR A 7 8.29 10.40 -69.31
N LEU A 8 7.03 10.05 -68.99
CA LEU A 8 6.15 9.37 -69.94
C LEU A 8 5.74 10.28 -71.10
N THR A 9 5.45 11.56 -70.83
CA THR A 9 5.13 12.54 -71.87
C THR A 9 6.32 12.80 -72.79
N GLU A 10 7.54 12.92 -72.25
CA GLU A 10 8.77 13.04 -73.05
C GLU A 10 9.04 11.80 -73.91
N ASN A 11 8.74 10.60 -73.40
CA ASN A 11 8.93 9.34 -74.15
C ASN A 11 7.89 9.09 -75.25
N LEU A 12 6.76 9.82 -75.25
CA LEU A 12 5.71 9.73 -76.27
C LEU A 12 5.89 10.72 -77.42
N GLN A 13 6.73 11.74 -77.24
CA GLN A 13 7.02 12.75 -78.25
C GLN A 13 7.55 12.15 -79.58
N PRO A 14 8.46 11.16 -79.57
CA PRO A 14 8.94 10.54 -80.81
C PRO A 14 7.83 9.79 -81.57
N LEU A 15 6.85 9.23 -80.87
CA LEU A 15 5.70 8.53 -81.47
C LEU A 15 4.75 9.50 -82.18
N GLU A 16 4.50 10.66 -81.56
CA GLU A 16 3.71 11.73 -82.20
C GLU A 16 4.42 12.28 -83.46
N ASP A 17 5.74 12.36 -83.44
CA ASP A 17 6.53 12.83 -84.57
C ASP A 17 6.52 11.82 -85.74
N VAL A 18 6.62 10.52 -85.46
CA VAL A 18 6.46 9.46 -86.48
C VAL A 18 5.06 9.46 -87.07
N SER A 19 4.02 9.63 -86.25
CA SER A 19 2.63 9.71 -86.72
C SER A 19 2.42 10.87 -87.69
N LYS A 20 3.02 12.04 -87.43
CA LYS A 20 2.94 13.20 -88.32
C LYS A 20 3.69 12.97 -89.64
N ASP A 21 4.87 12.35 -89.58
CA ASP A 21 5.68 12.03 -90.76
C ASP A 21 4.98 11.02 -91.70
N ILE A 22 4.34 9.98 -91.15
CA ILE A 22 3.57 8.99 -91.93
C ILE A 22 2.42 9.68 -92.68
N ILE A 23 1.67 10.56 -92.01
CA ILE A 23 0.57 11.31 -92.63
C ILE A 23 1.09 12.20 -93.76
N GLN A 24 2.25 12.83 -93.57
CA GLN A 24 2.88 13.69 -94.58
C GLN A 24 3.32 12.89 -95.82
N ILE A 25 3.95 11.72 -95.65
CA ILE A 25 4.38 10.87 -96.77
C ILE A 25 3.19 10.35 -97.58
N LEU A 26 2.12 9.92 -96.90
CA LEU A 26 0.89 9.45 -97.54
C LEU A 26 0.17 10.55 -98.34
N SER A 27 0.38 11.82 -97.98
CA SER A 27 -0.30 12.96 -98.60
C SER A 27 0.50 13.64 -99.72
N THR A 28 1.82 13.46 -99.82
CA THR A 28 2.66 14.16 -100.83
C THR A 28 3.26 13.30 -101.94
N LEU A 29 3.15 11.95 -101.91
CA LEU A 29 3.72 11.05 -102.94
C LEU A 29 5.23 11.28 -103.22
N GLU A 30 5.99 11.80 -102.24
CA GLU A 30 7.42 12.13 -102.40
C GLU A 30 8.38 11.16 -101.67
N THR A 31 9.31 10.63 -102.48
CA THR A 31 10.70 10.20 -102.23
C THR A 31 11.02 9.16 -101.14
N HIS A 32 11.65 8.07 -101.58
CA HIS A 32 12.25 6.95 -100.82
C HIS A 32 13.00 7.36 -99.54
N THR A 33 13.69 8.50 -99.56
CA THR A 33 14.51 9.01 -98.45
C THR A 33 13.70 9.49 -97.24
N SER A 34 12.46 9.94 -97.43
CA SER A 34 11.55 10.28 -96.33
C SER A 34 11.01 9.02 -95.66
N LEU A 35 10.70 7.99 -96.46
CA LEU A 35 10.24 6.69 -95.96
C LEU A 35 11.32 5.97 -95.14
N GLU A 36 12.59 6.00 -95.59
CA GLU A 36 13.73 5.47 -94.83
C GLU A 36 13.91 6.16 -93.48
N LYS A 37 13.72 7.48 -93.41
CA LYS A 37 13.80 8.23 -92.16
C LYS A 37 12.66 7.88 -91.19
N THR A 38 11.46 7.71 -91.71
CA THR A 38 10.30 7.29 -90.89
C THR A 38 10.47 5.88 -90.35
N LEU A 39 10.96 4.94 -91.17
CA LEU A 39 11.25 3.58 -90.74
C LEU A 39 12.34 3.54 -89.65
N ALA A 40 13.42 4.32 -89.80
CA ALA A 40 14.47 4.41 -88.79
C ALA A 40 13.98 5.00 -87.46
N LYS A 41 13.02 5.94 -87.50
CA LYS A 41 12.37 6.46 -86.28
C LYS A 41 11.42 5.42 -85.66
N GLU A 42 10.71 4.64 -86.47
CA GLU A 42 9.86 3.54 -86.00
C GLU A 42 10.68 2.47 -85.27
N GLU A 43 11.84 2.09 -85.81
CA GLU A 43 12.79 1.18 -85.14
C GLU A 43 13.26 1.74 -83.79
N GLN A 44 13.61 3.03 -83.72
CA GLN A 44 13.99 3.68 -82.46
C GLN A 44 12.86 3.69 -81.43
N VAL A 45 11.62 3.89 -81.86
CA VAL A 45 10.45 3.84 -80.97
C VAL A 45 10.24 2.41 -80.46
N LEU A 46 10.39 1.39 -81.30
CA LEU A 46 10.30 -0.01 -80.88
C LEU A 46 11.38 -0.37 -79.86
N ASP A 47 12.62 0.06 -80.09
CA ASP A 47 13.72 -0.15 -79.14
C ASP A 47 13.45 0.53 -77.79
N LEU A 48 12.94 1.76 -77.80
CA LEU A 48 12.55 2.48 -76.59
C LEU A 48 11.39 1.78 -75.86
N LEU A 49 10.41 1.24 -76.60
CA LEU A 49 9.29 0.48 -76.03
C LEU A 49 9.78 -0.82 -75.37
N LEU A 50 10.72 -1.53 -76.00
CA LEU A 50 11.32 -2.74 -75.43
C LEU A 50 12.14 -2.43 -74.17
N GLU A 51 12.90 -1.33 -74.17
CA GLU A 51 13.66 -0.89 -72.99
C GLU A 51 12.74 -0.46 -71.84
N THR A 52 11.68 0.29 -72.15
CA THR A 52 10.69 0.72 -71.15
C THR A 52 9.90 -0.48 -70.60
N GLU A 53 9.57 -1.48 -71.42
CA GLU A 53 8.94 -2.73 -70.95
C GLU A 53 9.89 -3.51 -70.03
N ALA A 54 11.16 -3.65 -70.40
CA ALA A 54 12.16 -4.36 -69.60
C ALA A 54 12.40 -3.67 -68.25
N THR A 55 12.50 -2.34 -68.24
CA THR A 55 12.64 -1.54 -67.01
C THR A 55 11.38 -1.59 -66.14
N ALA A 56 10.18 -1.51 -66.73
CA ALA A 56 8.93 -1.68 -65.99
C ALA A 56 8.83 -3.08 -65.35
N SER A 57 9.19 -4.14 -66.09
CA SER A 57 9.18 -5.52 -65.61
C SER A 57 10.13 -5.72 -64.43
N THR A 58 11.34 -5.14 -64.48
CA THR A 58 12.31 -5.23 -63.38
C THR A 58 11.84 -4.46 -62.15
N ILE A 59 11.24 -3.27 -62.32
CA ILE A 59 10.67 -2.49 -61.20
C ILE A 59 9.52 -3.25 -60.54
N ILE A 60 8.61 -3.85 -61.32
CA ILE A 60 7.48 -4.63 -60.78
C ILE A 60 7.99 -5.82 -59.97
N LYS A 61 8.99 -6.55 -60.47
CA LYS A 61 9.61 -7.67 -59.72
C LYS A 61 10.25 -7.20 -58.41
N ALA A 62 10.97 -6.08 -58.43
CA ALA A 62 11.55 -5.49 -57.23
C ALA A 62 10.48 -5.05 -56.21
N PHE A 63 9.40 -4.45 -56.69
CA PHE A 63 8.27 -4.02 -55.85
C PHE A 63 7.59 -5.22 -55.17
N LEU A 64 7.30 -6.29 -55.92
CA LEU A 64 6.70 -7.51 -55.36
C LEU A 64 7.62 -8.21 -54.35
N ALA A 65 8.94 -8.17 -54.57
CA ALA A 65 9.91 -8.70 -53.62
C ALA A 65 9.94 -7.87 -52.32
N LEU A 66 9.88 -6.55 -52.45
CA LEU A 66 9.82 -5.63 -51.31
C LEU A 66 8.52 -5.80 -50.52
N GLU A 67 7.38 -5.88 -51.20
CA GLU A 67 6.07 -6.09 -50.59
C GLU A 67 6.05 -7.39 -49.78
N ARG A 68 6.57 -8.49 -50.33
CA ARG A 68 6.70 -9.77 -49.61
C ARG A 68 7.57 -9.62 -48.36
N ASN A 69 8.71 -8.94 -48.46
CA ASN A 69 9.60 -8.73 -47.32
C ASN A 69 8.93 -7.90 -46.20
N VAL A 70 8.17 -6.87 -46.56
CA VAL A 70 7.43 -6.05 -45.60
C VAL A 70 6.31 -6.85 -44.95
N ALA A 71 5.57 -7.65 -45.72
CA ALA A 71 4.51 -8.50 -45.20
C ALA A 71 5.05 -9.54 -44.19
N GLU A 72 6.17 -10.20 -44.51
CA GLU A 72 6.83 -11.16 -43.61
C GLU A 72 7.28 -10.50 -42.30
N LYS A 73 7.93 -9.34 -42.38
CA LYS A 73 8.35 -8.57 -41.19
C LYS A 73 7.17 -8.12 -40.35
N LEU A 74 6.06 -7.73 -40.99
CA LEU A 74 4.85 -7.33 -40.29
C LEU A 74 4.24 -8.49 -39.51
N ILE A 75 4.16 -9.68 -40.11
CA ILE A 75 3.69 -10.89 -39.45
C ILE A 75 4.58 -11.24 -38.25
N GLU A 76 5.91 -11.18 -38.41
CA GLU A 76 6.85 -11.44 -37.33
C GLU A 76 6.70 -10.43 -36.18
N ALA A 77 6.56 -9.14 -36.52
CA ALA A 77 6.37 -8.08 -35.54
C ALA A 77 5.04 -8.25 -34.77
N GLU A 78 3.96 -8.58 -35.47
CA GLU A 78 2.65 -8.81 -34.85
C GLU A 78 2.67 -10.06 -33.95
N GLY A 79 3.36 -11.13 -34.37
CA GLY A 79 3.57 -12.31 -33.54
C GLY A 79 4.36 -12.00 -32.26
N LYS A 80 5.43 -11.21 -32.35
CA LYS A 80 6.18 -10.72 -31.18
C LYS A 80 5.31 -9.88 -30.27
N LYS A 81 4.51 -8.96 -30.83
CA LYS A 81 3.57 -8.12 -30.07
C LYS A 81 2.57 -8.98 -29.31
N HIS A 82 1.94 -9.94 -29.99
CA HIS A 82 0.96 -10.83 -29.38
C HIS A 82 1.55 -11.65 -28.24
N ASN A 83 2.74 -12.24 -28.44
CA ASN A 83 3.45 -12.96 -27.39
C ASN A 83 3.82 -12.08 -26.20
N SER A 84 4.23 -10.84 -26.44
CA SER A 84 4.54 -9.89 -25.36
C SER A 84 3.30 -9.52 -24.56
N LEU A 85 2.16 -9.32 -25.24
CA LEU A 85 0.89 -8.98 -24.60
C LEU A 85 0.36 -10.15 -23.77
N ALA A 86 0.48 -11.38 -24.28
CA ALA A 86 0.10 -12.59 -23.53
C ALA A 86 0.92 -12.72 -22.23
N LYS A 87 2.23 -12.47 -22.28
CA LYS A 87 3.10 -12.47 -21.09
C LYS A 87 2.71 -11.36 -20.10
N LEU A 88 2.39 -10.17 -20.60
CA LEU A 88 1.93 -9.06 -19.75
C LEU A 88 0.62 -9.42 -19.04
N CYS A 89 -0.37 -9.96 -19.77
CA CYS A 89 -1.63 -10.40 -19.15
C CYS A 89 -1.41 -11.49 -18.10
N GLN A 90 -0.49 -12.42 -18.33
CA GLN A 90 -0.13 -13.44 -17.34
C GLN A 90 0.46 -12.81 -16.08
N ILE A 91 1.43 -11.91 -16.21
CA ILE A 91 2.05 -11.20 -15.08
C ILE A 91 1.01 -10.38 -14.30
N GLU A 92 0.12 -9.66 -14.99
CA GLU A 92 -0.96 -8.90 -14.36
C GLU A 92 -1.93 -9.82 -13.59
N GLN A 93 -2.21 -11.01 -14.13
CA GLN A 93 -3.07 -11.98 -13.47
C GLN A 93 -2.40 -12.58 -12.22
N GLU A 94 -1.08 -12.82 -12.25
CA GLU A 94 -0.29 -13.28 -11.10
C GLU A 94 -0.11 -12.17 -10.04
N LEU A 95 -0.03 -10.90 -10.45
CA LEU A 95 0.15 -9.77 -9.54
C LEU A 95 -1.11 -9.49 -8.69
N LYS A 96 -2.31 -9.66 -9.26
CA LYS A 96 -3.58 -9.42 -8.56
C LYS A 96 -3.72 -10.16 -7.22
N PRO A 97 -3.55 -11.49 -7.13
CA PRO A 97 -3.68 -12.20 -5.86
C PRO A 97 -2.59 -11.80 -4.87
N ILE A 98 -1.34 -11.59 -5.32
CA ILE A 98 -0.23 -11.16 -4.45
C ILE A 98 -0.52 -9.78 -3.86
N ALA A 99 -1.03 -8.84 -4.67
CA ALA A 99 -1.41 -7.52 -4.19
C ALA A 99 -2.55 -7.57 -3.16
N ALA A 100 -3.53 -8.46 -3.36
CA ALA A 100 -4.63 -8.66 -2.41
C ALA A 100 -4.14 -9.30 -1.10
N GLU A 101 -3.23 -10.27 -1.18
CA GLU A 101 -2.61 -10.90 -0.02
C GLU A 101 -1.76 -9.90 0.77
N ASN A 102 -0.97 -9.07 0.08
CA ASN A 102 -0.19 -8.01 0.71
C ASN A 102 -1.08 -6.99 1.43
N ALA A 103 -2.16 -6.53 0.78
CA ALA A 103 -3.12 -5.62 1.42
C ALA A 103 -3.77 -6.24 2.66
N ARG A 104 -4.12 -7.54 2.61
CA ARG A 104 -4.63 -8.26 3.78
C ARG A 104 -3.59 -8.32 4.90
N ALA A 105 -2.35 -8.70 4.58
CA ALA A 105 -1.27 -8.77 5.57
C ALA A 105 -0.99 -7.41 6.22
N GLU A 106 -1.04 -6.32 5.46
CA GLU A 106 -0.91 -4.95 5.98
C GLU A 106 -2.03 -4.61 6.97
N THR A 107 -3.28 -4.97 6.66
CA THR A 107 -4.41 -4.75 7.60
C THR A 107 -4.29 -5.58 8.87
N GLU A 108 -3.84 -6.84 8.75
CA GLU A 108 -3.63 -7.72 9.91
C GLU A 108 -2.48 -7.20 10.79
N LEU A 109 -1.41 -6.72 10.19
CA LEU A 109 -0.29 -6.10 10.91
C LEU A 109 -0.73 -4.85 11.67
N GLN A 110 -1.52 -3.98 11.04
CA GLN A 110 -2.07 -2.78 11.72
C GLN A 110 -2.97 -3.15 12.90
N PHE A 111 -3.80 -4.19 12.75
CA PHE A 111 -4.64 -4.69 13.82
C PHE A 111 -3.80 -5.21 14.99
N LEU A 112 -2.80 -6.06 14.72
CA LEU A 112 -1.93 -6.61 15.76
C LEU A 112 -1.10 -5.53 16.47
N LEU A 113 -0.64 -4.50 15.76
CA LEU A 113 0.06 -3.36 16.38
C LEU A 113 -0.85 -2.60 17.36
N LYS A 114 -2.14 -2.46 17.02
CA LYS A 114 -3.12 -1.82 17.91
C LYS A 114 -3.37 -2.67 19.15
N GLU A 115 -3.59 -3.97 19.00
CA GLU A 115 -3.75 -4.89 20.14
C GLU A 115 -2.51 -4.88 21.05
N LEU A 116 -1.32 -4.86 20.46
CA LEU A 116 -0.06 -4.82 21.23
C LEU A 116 0.07 -3.54 22.04
N GLU A 117 -0.35 -2.40 21.50
CA GLU A 117 -0.33 -1.13 22.24
C GLU A 117 -1.38 -1.12 23.36
N GLU A 118 -2.58 -1.65 23.12
CA GLU A 118 -3.61 -1.81 24.15
C GLU A 118 -3.14 -2.72 25.30
N LEU A 119 -2.43 -3.81 24.99
CA LEU A 119 -1.86 -4.70 25.98
C LEU A 119 -0.76 -4.05 26.82
N LYS A 120 0.09 -3.21 26.22
CA LYS A 120 1.10 -2.46 26.98
C LYS A 120 0.48 -1.47 27.96
N VAL A 121 -0.56 -0.77 27.54
CA VAL A 121 -1.29 0.17 28.42
C VAL A 121 -1.88 -0.60 29.60
N MET A 122 -2.51 -1.75 29.32
CA MET A 122 -3.07 -2.60 30.38
C MET A 122 -2.00 -3.17 31.32
N GLU A 123 -0.84 -3.55 30.78
CA GLU A 123 0.31 -4.00 31.59
C GLU A 123 0.81 -2.89 32.51
N GLU A 124 0.95 -1.65 32.02
CA GLU A 124 1.35 -0.50 32.82
C GLU A 124 0.31 -0.16 33.91
N GLU A 125 -0.98 -0.17 33.58
CA GLU A 125 -2.07 0.01 34.55
C GLU A 125 -2.04 -1.08 35.64
N MET A 126 -1.82 -2.33 35.26
CA MET A 126 -1.71 -3.44 36.21
C MET A 126 -0.48 -3.30 37.10
N GLU A 127 0.67 -2.85 36.58
CA GLU A 127 1.87 -2.60 37.37
C GLU A 127 1.64 -1.47 38.40
N GLN A 128 0.91 -0.43 38.02
CA GLN A 128 0.54 0.65 38.94
C GLN A 128 -0.37 0.14 40.06
N LEU A 129 -1.43 -0.60 39.72
CA LEU A 129 -2.33 -1.20 40.70
C LEU A 129 -1.59 -2.15 41.65
N GLN A 130 -0.64 -2.93 41.14
CA GLN A 130 0.16 -3.83 41.97
C GLN A 130 1.00 -3.04 43.00
N LYS A 131 1.61 -1.91 42.59
CA LYS A 131 2.35 -1.03 43.51
C LYS A 131 1.45 -0.45 44.60
N GLU A 132 0.25 0.01 44.24
CA GLU A 132 -0.72 0.54 45.22
C GLU A 132 -1.10 -0.54 46.25
N VAL A 133 -1.41 -1.75 45.79
CA VAL A 133 -1.74 -2.89 46.68
C VAL A 133 -0.56 -3.27 47.57
N ASP A 134 0.65 -3.27 47.02
CA ASP A 134 1.86 -3.59 47.78
C ASP A 134 2.14 -2.51 48.84
N GLU A 135 1.96 -1.23 48.55
CA GLU A 135 2.08 -0.14 49.52
C GLU A 135 1.10 -0.31 50.69
N ASP A 136 -0.19 -0.55 50.39
CA ASP A 136 -1.22 -0.77 51.40
C ASP A 136 -0.92 -1.99 52.27
N THR A 137 -0.51 -3.09 51.64
CA THR A 137 -0.29 -4.37 52.33
C THR A 137 1.01 -4.38 53.14
N THR A 138 2.08 -3.77 52.63
CA THR A 138 3.41 -3.84 53.25
C THR A 138 3.70 -2.71 54.22
N THR A 139 3.03 -1.56 54.10
CA THR A 139 3.31 -0.39 54.95
C THR A 139 2.13 0.01 55.84
N ALA A 140 0.93 0.13 55.29
CA ALA A 140 -0.23 0.64 56.03
C ALA A 140 -0.81 -0.39 57.00
N ILE A 141 -1.03 -1.63 56.55
CA ILE A 141 -1.61 -2.68 57.41
C ILE A 141 -0.68 -3.04 58.59
N PRO A 142 0.63 -3.29 58.41
CA PRO A 142 1.51 -3.64 59.52
C PRO A 142 1.68 -2.50 60.52
N SER A 143 1.70 -1.24 60.07
CA SER A 143 1.80 -0.08 60.96
C SER A 143 0.54 0.14 61.78
N ALA A 144 -0.65 -0.03 61.19
CA ALA A 144 -1.93 0.02 61.90
C ALA A 144 -2.04 -1.11 62.95
N VAL A 145 -1.63 -2.33 62.59
CA VAL A 145 -1.57 -3.47 63.51
C VAL A 145 -0.58 -3.20 64.64
N TYR A 146 0.61 -2.69 64.33
CA TYR A 146 1.61 -2.33 65.34
C TYR A 146 1.09 -1.25 66.30
N LEU A 147 0.45 -0.19 65.79
CA LEU A 147 -0.15 0.86 66.61
C LEU A 147 -1.26 0.31 67.51
N ALA A 148 -2.17 -0.51 66.98
CA ALA A 148 -3.22 -1.16 67.78
C ALA A 148 -2.62 -2.04 68.89
N GLN A 149 -1.60 -2.84 68.57
CA GLN A 149 -0.86 -3.64 69.55
C GLN A 149 -0.13 -2.78 70.58
N LEU A 150 0.46 -1.65 70.18
CA LEU A 150 1.15 -0.73 71.08
C LEU A 150 0.16 -0.08 72.05
N TYR A 151 -0.96 0.44 71.57
CA TYR A 151 -2.01 0.99 72.41
C TYR A 151 -2.56 -0.05 73.39
N HIS A 152 -2.78 -1.29 72.93
CA HIS A 152 -3.16 -2.37 73.82
C HIS A 152 -2.05 -2.73 74.82
N LYS A 153 -0.77 -2.75 74.42
CA LYS A 153 0.34 -3.06 75.34
C LYS A 153 0.52 -2.01 76.43
N VAL A 154 0.32 -0.73 76.09
CA VAL A 154 0.45 0.41 77.00
C VAL A 154 -0.75 0.50 77.92
N THR A 155 -1.97 0.47 77.36
CA THR A 155 -3.18 0.70 78.15
C THR A 155 -3.73 -0.57 78.79
N LYS A 156 -3.40 -1.75 78.26
CA LYS A 156 -4.01 -3.05 78.60
C LYS A 156 -5.53 -3.07 78.46
N ILE A 157 -6.08 -2.17 77.64
CA ILE A 157 -7.52 -2.12 77.36
C ILE A 157 -7.81 -2.90 76.08
N GLN A 158 -8.85 -3.72 76.12
CA GLN A 158 -9.49 -4.31 74.96
C GLN A 158 -10.86 -3.67 74.78
N TRP A 159 -11.07 -3.01 73.65
CA TRP A 159 -12.33 -2.34 73.35
C TRP A 159 -13.36 -3.32 72.78
N ASP A 160 -14.63 -3.08 73.09
CA ASP A 160 -15.78 -3.71 72.44
C ASP A 160 -16.14 -2.89 71.20
N TYR A 161 -15.86 -3.42 70.02
CA TYR A 161 -16.10 -2.75 68.74
C TYR A 161 -17.53 -2.93 68.21
N ASP A 162 -18.32 -3.82 68.83
CA ASP A 162 -19.70 -4.12 68.43
C ASP A 162 -20.73 -3.27 69.21
N CYS A 163 -20.27 -2.27 69.97
CA CYS A 163 -21.13 -1.38 70.76
C CYS A 163 -21.46 -0.06 70.04
N ASP A 164 -22.43 0.70 70.56
CA ASP A 164 -22.86 1.98 69.98
C ASP A 164 -21.70 3.00 69.99
N PRO A 165 -21.49 3.80 68.92
CA PRO A 165 -20.40 4.80 68.84
C PRO A 165 -20.40 5.84 69.97
N THR A 166 -21.56 6.09 70.61
CA THR A 166 -21.63 7.00 71.75
C THR A 166 -21.20 6.35 73.06
N LEU A 167 -20.96 5.04 73.07
CA LEU A 167 -20.59 4.27 74.25
C LEU A 167 -19.12 3.82 74.18
N ILE A 168 -18.34 4.21 75.17
CA ILE A 168 -16.95 3.78 75.32
C ILE A 168 -16.96 2.55 76.22
N ARG A 169 -16.91 1.37 75.60
CA ARG A 169 -17.02 0.08 76.30
C ARG A 169 -15.81 -0.80 76.02
N GLY A 170 -15.26 -1.40 77.07
CA GLY A 170 -14.13 -2.30 76.96
C GLY A 170 -13.81 -3.01 78.27
N VAL A 171 -12.68 -3.71 78.30
CA VAL A 171 -12.16 -4.39 79.48
C VAL A 171 -10.70 -4.01 79.65
N HIS A 172 -10.34 -3.55 80.84
CA HIS A 172 -8.98 -3.24 81.23
C HIS A 172 -8.36 -4.41 82.01
N TYR A 173 -7.19 -4.86 81.58
CA TYR A 173 -6.47 -5.98 82.17
C TYR A 173 -5.26 -5.50 82.97
N ASN A 174 -5.45 -5.23 84.28
CA ASN A 174 -4.38 -4.85 85.19
C ASN A 174 -4.22 -5.91 86.29
N GLY A 175 -3.23 -6.78 86.15
CA GLY A 175 -2.98 -7.89 87.09
C GLY A 175 -4.09 -8.95 87.12
N ASP A 176 -4.33 -9.55 88.28
CA ASP A 176 -5.20 -10.73 88.47
C ASP A 176 -6.71 -10.46 88.24
N VAL A 177 -7.16 -9.21 88.16
CA VAL A 177 -8.59 -8.87 88.04
C VAL A 177 -8.84 -7.94 86.85
N ALA A 178 -9.65 -8.41 85.90
CA ALA A 178 -10.11 -7.62 84.77
C ALA A 178 -11.22 -6.63 85.20
N GLN A 179 -11.11 -5.36 84.78
CA GLN A 179 -12.04 -4.29 85.13
C GLN A 179 -12.87 -3.89 83.90
N PRO A 180 -14.22 -3.95 83.95
CA PRO A 180 -15.04 -3.49 82.84
C PRO A 180 -15.07 -1.97 82.77
N ILE A 181 -14.95 -1.44 81.55
CA ILE A 181 -15.11 -0.02 81.20
C ILE A 181 -16.45 0.12 80.48
N ASN A 182 -17.28 1.06 80.95
CA ASN A 182 -18.55 1.41 80.30
C ASN A 182 -18.88 2.86 80.60
N ILE A 183 -18.67 3.75 79.62
CA ILE A 183 -18.83 5.19 79.77
C ILE A 183 -19.68 5.71 78.61
N ASP A 184 -20.70 6.50 78.92
CA ASP A 184 -21.47 7.22 77.90
C ASP A 184 -20.75 8.53 77.53
N SER A 185 -20.24 8.62 76.30
CA SER A 185 -19.49 9.78 75.82
C SER A 185 -20.33 11.03 75.67
N THR A 186 -21.67 10.93 75.68
CA THR A 186 -22.57 12.10 75.62
C THR A 186 -22.73 12.80 76.96
N GLN A 187 -22.47 12.09 78.07
CA GLN A 187 -22.65 12.57 79.44
C GLN A 187 -21.36 13.11 80.06
N HIS A 188 -20.21 12.88 79.43
CA HIS A 188 -18.89 13.22 79.96
C HIS A 188 -18.06 14.00 78.95
N SER A 189 -17.22 14.92 79.42
CA SER A 189 -16.30 15.65 78.54
C SER A 189 -15.18 14.74 78.03
N LYS A 190 -14.63 15.05 76.85
CA LYS A 190 -13.48 14.30 76.29
C LYS A 190 -12.26 14.30 77.22
N THR A 191 -12.02 15.39 77.95
CA THR A 191 -10.93 15.48 78.94
C THR A 191 -11.15 14.53 80.11
N PHE A 192 -12.36 14.51 80.68
CA PHE A 192 -12.72 13.60 81.76
C PHE A 192 -12.53 12.13 81.35
N VAL A 193 -12.99 11.76 80.15
CA VAL A 193 -12.84 10.41 79.62
C VAL A 193 -11.35 10.04 79.49
N CYS A 194 -10.53 10.91 78.89
CA CYS A 194 -9.10 10.66 78.76
C CYS A 194 -8.40 10.51 80.12
N ASP A 195 -8.66 11.43 81.05
CA ASP A 195 -8.05 11.42 82.38
C ASP A 195 -8.44 10.15 83.15
N TYR A 196 -9.70 9.73 83.05
CA TYR A 196 -10.18 8.48 83.63
C TYR A 196 -9.46 7.27 83.03
N LEU A 197 -9.39 7.16 81.69
CA LEU A 197 -8.75 6.03 81.04
C LEU A 197 -7.25 5.94 81.36
N TRP A 198 -6.55 7.08 81.45
CA TRP A 198 -5.15 7.11 81.84
C TRP A 198 -4.94 6.79 83.32
N SER A 199 -5.89 7.13 84.19
CA SER A 199 -5.82 6.76 85.62
C SER A 199 -5.87 5.25 85.87
N LEU A 200 -6.38 4.47 84.90
CA LEU A 200 -6.40 3.01 84.98
C LEU A 200 -5.01 2.40 84.73
N VAL A 201 -4.17 3.07 83.94
CA VAL A 201 -2.84 2.58 83.58
C VAL A 201 -1.91 2.73 84.77
N SER A 202 -1.23 1.65 85.15
CA SER A 202 -0.28 1.69 86.26
C SER A 202 0.90 2.60 85.94
N THR A 203 1.29 3.43 86.92
CA THR A 203 2.47 4.30 86.87
C THR A 203 3.66 3.73 87.64
N ASP A 204 3.53 2.49 88.12
CA ASP A 204 4.60 1.79 88.86
C ASP A 204 5.63 1.24 87.86
N TRP A 205 6.93 1.47 88.13
CA TRP A 205 8.06 1.14 87.26
C TRP A 205 9.02 0.11 87.86
#